data_AF-A0A956EX21-F1
#
_entry.id   AF-A0A956EX21-F1
#
_cell.length_a   1.000
_cell.length_b   1.000
_cell.length_c   1.000
_cell.angle_alpha   90.00
_cell.angle_beta   90.00
_cell.angle_gamma   90.00
#
_symmetry.space_group_name_H-M   'P 1'
#
loop_
_entity.id
_entity.type
_entity.pdbx_description
1 polymer ?
#
loop_
_entity_poly.entity_id
_entity_poly.type
_entity_poly.pdbx_seq_one_letter_code
_entity_poly.pdbx_strand_id
1 'polypeptide(L)' 'TTLEKANEEGHLLTGVFYVESGKKTLIENLNLVDSPLSRLPTAQLRPPAAALAEAMEELT' A
#
# COMPACT_ATOMS: atom_id res chain seq x y z
N THR A 1 23.77 21.16 2.66
CA THR A 1 23.47 19.94 3.46
C THR A 1 24.68 19.01 3.42
N THR A 2 24.78 18.02 4.33
CA THR A 2 25.92 17.08 4.38
C THR A 2 26.08 16.27 3.10
N LEU A 3 24.97 15.97 2.41
CA LEU A 3 24.96 15.30 1.10
C LEU A 3 25.59 16.17 0.00
N GLU A 4 25.23 17.45 -0.05
CA GLU A 4 25.76 18.41 -1.03
C GLU A 4 27.28 18.62 -0.85
N LYS A 5 27.75 18.75 0.40
CA LYS A 5 29.19 18.89 0.69
C LYS A 5 29.99 17.66 0.28
N ALA A 6 29.52 16.45 0.60
CA ALA A 6 30.22 15.24 0.22
C ALA A 6 30.32 15.08 -1.31
N ASN A 7 29.30 15.54 -2.03
CA ASN A 7 29.32 15.59 -3.49
C ASN A 7 30.35 16.60 -4.03
N GLU A 8 30.47 17.77 -3.41
CA GLU A 8 31.48 18.79 -3.76
C GLU A 8 32.91 18.31 -3.46
N GLU A 9 33.10 17.56 -2.37
CA GLU A 9 34.40 17.10 -1.87
C GLU A 9 34.82 15.74 -2.45
N GLY A 10 33.99 15.10 -3.30
CA GLY A 10 34.29 13.81 -3.93
C GLY A 10 34.25 12.62 -2.96
N HIS A 11 33.52 12.74 -1.85
CA HIS A 11 33.38 11.71 -0.84
C HIS A 11 32.29 10.69 -1.20
N LEU A 12 32.62 9.41 -1.05
CA LEU A 12 31.62 8.33 -1.16
C LEU A 12 30.89 8.17 0.17
N LEU A 13 29.70 8.75 0.25
CA LEU A 13 28.77 8.49 1.36
C LEU A 13 28.19 7.08 1.24
N THR A 14 28.07 6.37 2.37
CA THR A 14 27.50 5.02 2.44
C THR A 14 26.49 4.92 3.59
N GLY A 15 25.64 3.91 3.57
CA GLY A 15 24.61 3.69 4.59
C GLY A 15 23.24 4.25 4.22
N VAL A 16 22.37 4.42 5.22
CA VAL A 16 20.99 4.91 5.04
C VAL A 16 20.96 6.42 5.18
N PHE A 17 20.68 7.12 4.09
CA PHE A 17 20.57 8.59 4.09
C PHE A 17 19.21 9.10 4.57
N TYR A 18 18.17 8.29 4.42
CA TYR A 18 16.81 8.65 4.79
C TYR A 18 16.00 7.40 5.14
N VAL A 19 15.23 7.50 6.21
CA VAL A 19 14.27 6.48 6.64
C VAL A 19 13.05 7.17 7.25
N GLU A 20 11.87 6.74 6.85
CA GLU A 20 10.59 7.23 7.39
C GLU A 20 9.69 6.04 7.74
N SER A 21 9.98 5.40 8.87
CA SER A 21 9.31 4.15 9.28
C SER A 21 7.83 4.33 9.63
N GLY A 22 7.38 5.56 9.87
CA GLY A 22 5.97 5.86 10.18
C GLY A 22 5.12 6.18 8.95
N LYS A 23 5.70 6.23 7.75
CA LYS A 23 4.94 6.51 6.54
C LYS A 23 4.08 5.31 6.19
N LYS A 24 2.81 5.58 5.86
CA LYS A 24 1.93 4.53 5.34
C LYS A 24 2.52 3.88 4.10
N THR A 25 2.42 2.56 4.03
CA THR A 25 2.81 1.81 2.84
C THR A 25 1.84 2.10 1.68
N LEU A 26 2.25 1.80 0.45
CA LEU A 26 1.35 1.96 -0.70
C LEU A 26 0.11 1.06 -0.57
N ILE A 27 0.27 -0.12 0.03
CA ILE A 27 -0.80 -1.09 0.29
C ILE A 27 -1.84 -0.47 1.22
N GLU A 28 -1.40 0.16 2.31
CA GLU A 28 -2.29 0.85 3.26
C GLU A 28 -2.99 2.04 2.63
N ASN A 29 -2.29 2.85 1.81
CA ASN A 29 -2.90 3.99 1.15
C ASN A 29 -3.96 3.58 0.12
N LEU A 30 -3.78 2.43 -0.53
CA LEU A 30 -4.69 1.91 -1.53
C LEU A 30 -5.72 0.91 -0.96
N ASN A 31 -5.73 0.70 0.36
CA ASN A 31 -6.55 -0.29 1.05
C ASN A 31 -6.49 -1.68 0.37
N LEU A 32 -5.30 -2.07 -0.08
CA LEU A 32 -5.10 -3.37 -0.72
C LEU A 32 -5.10 -4.48 0.33
N VAL A 33 -5.72 -5.60 -0.03
CA VAL A 33 -5.72 -6.84 0.76
C VAL A 33 -4.46 -7.67 0.48
N ASP A 34 -4.05 -8.49 1.45
CA ASP A 34 -2.83 -9.32 1.34
C ASP A 34 -2.87 -10.31 0.16
N SER A 35 -4.05 -10.88 -0.10
CA SER A 35 -4.25 -11.85 -1.17
C SER A 35 -4.78 -11.16 -2.43
N PRO A 36 -4.04 -11.20 -3.56
CA PRO A 36 -4.51 -10.61 -4.79
C PRO A 36 -5.82 -11.24 -5.25
N LEU A 37 -6.74 -10.43 -5.79
CA LEU A 37 -8.05 -10.89 -6.24
C LEU A 37 -7.96 -12.06 -7.23
N SER A 38 -6.92 -12.10 -8.08
CA SER A 38 -6.69 -13.19 -9.03
C SER A 38 -6.39 -14.55 -8.41
N ARG A 39 -6.03 -14.59 -7.12
CA ARG A 39 -5.76 -15.83 -6.36
C ARG A 39 -6.96 -16.28 -5.52
N LEU A 40 -8.03 -15.49 -5.48
CA LEU A 40 -9.22 -15.84 -4.69
C LEU A 40 -10.08 -16.87 -5.44
N PRO A 41 -10.71 -17.82 -4.73
CA PRO A 41 -11.70 -18.72 -5.31
C PRO A 41 -12.90 -17.96 -5.88
N THR A 42 -13.51 -18.50 -6.95
CA THR A 42 -14.67 -17.88 -7.63
C THR A 42 -15.83 -17.58 -6.69
N ALA A 43 -16.06 -18.43 -5.68
CA ALA A 43 -17.12 -18.23 -4.69
C ALA A 43 -16.92 -16.96 -3.82
N GLN A 44 -15.67 -16.52 -3.63
CA GLN A 44 -15.35 -15.29 -2.88
C GLN A 44 -15.36 -14.05 -3.78
N LEU A 45 -15.11 -14.22 -5.09
CA LEU A 45 -15.14 -13.13 -6.07
C LEU A 45 -16.57 -12.71 -6.46
N ARG A 46 -17.55 -13.60 -6.28
CA ARG A 46 -18.93 -13.36 -6.66
C ARG A 46 -19.87 -13.61 -5.47
N PRO A 47 -20.16 -12.57 -4.67
CA PRO A 47 -21.16 -12.69 -3.61
C PRO A 47 -22.55 -13.03 -4.18
N PRO A 48 -23.41 -13.68 -3.38
CA PRO A 48 -24.79 -14.00 -3.78
C PRO A 48 -25.61 -12.73 -3.95
N ALA A 49 -26.66 -12.79 -4.78
CA ALA A 49 -27.52 -11.64 -5.07
C ALA A 49 -28.14 -11.00 -3.80
N ALA A 50 -28.43 -11.80 -2.77
CA ALA A 50 -28.93 -11.32 -1.50
C ALA A 50 -27.96 -10.37 -0.78
N ALA A 51 -26.64 -10.60 -0.88
CA ALA A 51 -25.65 -9.76 -0.22
C ALA A 51 -25.59 -8.34 -0.81
N LEU A 52 -25.87 -8.20 -2.12
CA LEU A 52 -25.99 -6.87 -2.73
C LEU A 52 -27.25 -6.15 -2.25
N ALA A 53 -28.37 -6.87 -2.13
CA ALA A 53 -29.62 -6.29 -1.65
C ALA A 53 -29.50 -5.78 -0.21
N GLU A 54 -28.86 -6.55 0.67
CA GLU A 54 -28.57 -6.16 2.06
C GLU A 54 -27.69 -4.91 2.12
N ALA A 55 -26.58 -4.87 1.37
CA ALA A 55 -25.71 -3.68 1.33
C ALA A 55 -26.43 -2.42 0.81
N MET A 56 -27.36 -2.55 -0.13
CA MET A 56 -28.16 -1.42 -0.62
C MET A 56 -29.18 -0.91 0.42
N GLU A 57 -29.72 -1.82 1.23
CA GLU A 57 -30.63 -1.47 2.34
C GLU A 57 -29.88 -0.71 3.45
N GLU A 58 -28.65 -1.11 3.79
CA GLU A 58 -27.81 -0.41 4.79
C GLU A 58 -27.40 1.02 4.39
N LEU A 59 -27.37 1.32 3.08
CA LEU A 59 -26.99 2.63 2.54
C LEU A 59 -28.16 3.61 2.37
N THR A 60 -29.40 3.17 2.61
CA THR A 60 -30.62 4.00 2.46
C THR A 60 -31.03 4.65 3.77
#